data_AF-A0A2L2Z2J9-F1
#
_entry.id   AF-A0A2L2Z2J9-F1
#
_cell.length_a   1.000
_cell.length_b   1.000
_cell.length_c   1.000
_cell.angle_alpha   90.00
_cell.angle_beta   90.00
_cell.angle_gamma   90.00
#
_symmetry.space_group_name_H-M   'P 1'
#
loop_
_entity.id
_entity.type
_entity.pdbx_description
1 polymer ?
#
loop_
_entity_poly.entity_id
_entity_poly.type
_entity_poly.pdbx_seq_one_letter_code
_entity_poly.pdbx_strand_id
1 'polypeptide(L)'
;LFDLVCRTIGFREVWYFGLQYVDNEGFVAWLKLDKRVREQEIHKKMPVNFLFLAKFYPEDMAEELVQEITQHLFFLQVKQAVLNMDIYCPPEASVLLASYAVQAKYGDYDEASYKPGMLANEDLLPQRVIDQYQMTPEMWEERIKIWYEDHKGMTRDEAELEYLKIAQDLDMYGVNYFPICNKKESELWLGVT
;
A
#
# COMPACT_ATOMS: atom_id res chain seq x y z
N LEU A 1 17.04 -11.67 -12.93
CA LEU A 1 15.55 -11.66 -12.86
C LEU A 1 15.08 -10.28 -12.45
N PHE A 2 15.47 -9.81 -11.26
CA PHE A 2 15.15 -8.47 -10.76
C PHE A 2 15.44 -7.35 -11.79
N ASP A 3 16.66 -7.28 -12.32
CA ASP A 3 17.01 -6.25 -13.34
C ASP A 3 16.11 -6.28 -14.58
N LEU A 4 15.62 -7.46 -14.99
CA LEU A 4 14.73 -7.58 -16.14
C LEU A 4 13.36 -6.98 -15.81
N VAL A 5 12.84 -7.23 -14.61
CA VAL A 5 11.59 -6.62 -14.13
C VAL A 5 11.75 -5.10 -14.12
N CYS A 6 12.77 -4.57 -13.45
CA CYS A 6 13.01 -3.13 -13.34
C CYS A 6 13.13 -2.44 -14.70
N ARG A 7 13.89 -3.02 -15.64
CA ARG A 7 14.03 -2.46 -16.99
C ARG A 7 12.71 -2.47 -17.77
N THR A 8 11.89 -3.50 -17.59
CA THR A 8 10.62 -3.63 -18.31
C THR A 8 9.63 -2.53 -17.92
N ILE A 9 9.62 -2.14 -16.64
CA ILE A 9 8.73 -1.08 -16.12
C ILE A 9 9.42 0.29 -16.03
N GLY A 10 10.65 0.45 -16.53
CA GLY A 10 11.38 1.72 -16.49
C GLY A 10 11.83 2.19 -15.10
N PHE A 11 11.88 1.25 -14.14
CA PHE A 11 12.15 1.50 -12.73
C PHE A 11 13.64 1.57 -12.42
N ARG A 12 14.09 2.61 -11.72
CA ARG A 12 15.51 2.88 -11.41
C ARG A 12 15.80 2.97 -9.91
N GLU A 13 14.82 3.28 -9.08
CA GLU A 13 14.94 3.37 -7.61
C GLU A 13 14.94 1.98 -6.95
N VAL A 14 15.84 1.12 -7.41
CA VAL A 14 15.93 -0.32 -7.12
C VAL A 14 16.14 -0.66 -5.65
N TRP A 15 16.68 0.27 -4.85
CA TRP A 15 17.05 0.03 -3.46
C TRP A 15 15.86 -0.18 -2.52
N TYR A 16 14.67 0.30 -2.87
CA TYR A 16 13.47 0.07 -2.06
C TYR A 16 12.81 -1.29 -2.31
N PHE A 17 13.03 -1.92 -3.47
CA PHE A 17 12.19 -3.04 -3.92
C PHE A 17 12.90 -4.39 -3.90
N GLY A 18 12.09 -5.44 -3.80
CA GLY A 18 12.53 -6.83 -3.90
C GLY A 18 11.51 -7.71 -4.61
N LEU A 19 11.88 -8.97 -4.81
CA LEU A 19 10.96 -10.00 -5.28
C LEU A 19 10.62 -10.93 -4.11
N GLN A 20 9.37 -10.93 -3.69
CA GLN A 20 8.85 -11.83 -2.67
C GLN A 20 8.27 -13.08 -3.32
N TYR A 21 8.44 -14.23 -2.68
CA TYR A 21 7.84 -15.51 -3.10
C TYR A 21 7.49 -16.35 -1.88
N VAL A 22 6.74 -17.43 -2.10
CA VAL A 22 6.47 -18.45 -1.09
C VAL A 22 7.37 -19.66 -1.38
N ASP A 23 8.16 -20.07 -0.39
CA ASP A 23 9.08 -21.19 -0.51
C ASP A 23 8.37 -22.57 -0.45
N ASN A 24 9.15 -23.64 -0.48
CA ASN A 24 8.63 -25.01 -0.42
C ASN A 24 7.92 -25.37 0.89
N GLU A 25 8.20 -24.65 1.97
CA GLU A 25 7.65 -24.89 3.30
C GLU A 25 6.43 -23.99 3.58
N GLY A 26 6.10 -23.10 2.64
CA GLY A 26 4.96 -22.18 2.75
C GLY A 26 5.32 -20.85 3.42
N PHE A 27 6.62 -20.58 3.67
CA PHE A 27 7.05 -19.31 4.25
C PHE A 27 7.25 -18.26 3.17
N VAL A 28 6.95 -17.02 3.55
CA VAL A 28 7.20 -15.84 2.71
C VAL A 28 8.68 -15.49 2.78
N ALA A 29 9.34 -15.44 1.64
CA ALA A 29 10.77 -15.16 1.52
C ALA A 29 11.05 -14.09 0.45
N TRP A 30 12.17 -13.38 0.63
CA TRP A 30 12.67 -12.42 -0.36
C TRP A 30 13.80 -13.05 -1.18
N LEU A 31 13.73 -12.89 -2.49
CA LEU A 31 14.74 -13.38 -3.43
C LEU A 31 16.09 -12.68 -3.17
N LYS A 32 17.12 -13.49 -2.94
CA LYS A 32 18.50 -13.06 -2.80
C LYS A 32 19.11 -12.83 -4.18
N LEU A 33 19.55 -11.60 -4.46
CA LEU A 33 20.00 -11.19 -5.78
C LEU A 33 21.38 -11.78 -6.16
N ASP A 34 22.17 -12.17 -5.17
CA ASP A 34 23.49 -12.78 -5.28
C ASP A 34 23.46 -14.30 -5.53
N LYS A 35 22.27 -14.92 -5.45
CA LYS A 35 22.09 -16.38 -5.63
C LYS A 35 21.24 -16.71 -6.84
N ARG A 36 21.45 -17.90 -7.41
CA ARG A 36 20.60 -18.38 -8.52
C ARG A 36 19.19 -18.62 -8.01
N VAL A 37 18.19 -18.21 -8.78
CA VAL A 37 16.76 -18.35 -8.44
C VAL A 37 16.40 -19.80 -8.08
N ARG A 38 16.94 -20.79 -8.81
CA ARG A 38 16.66 -22.22 -8.59
C ARG A 38 17.28 -22.79 -7.31
N GLU A 39 18.21 -22.08 -6.68
CA GLU A 39 18.96 -22.51 -5.49
C GLU A 39 18.36 -21.93 -4.18
N GLN A 40 17.20 -21.28 -4.26
CA GLN A 40 16.58 -20.58 -3.13
C GLN A 40 15.27 -21.22 -2.67
N GLU A 41 15.21 -22.56 -2.69
CA GLU A 41 14.09 -23.34 -2.11
C GLU A 41 12.70 -22.95 -2.65
N ILE A 42 12.66 -22.45 -3.87
CA ILE A 42 11.43 -22.05 -4.55
C ILE A 42 10.64 -23.28 -4.98
N HIS A 43 9.32 -23.18 -4.91
CA HIS A 43 8.43 -24.20 -5.44
C HIS A 43 8.76 -24.55 -6.89
N LYS A 44 8.94 -25.85 -7.15
CA LYS A 44 9.25 -26.37 -8.49
C LYS A 44 8.02 -26.36 -9.42
N LYS A 45 6.85 -25.96 -8.90
CA LYS A 45 5.62 -25.79 -9.68
C LYS A 45 5.76 -24.54 -10.57
N MET A 46 5.53 -24.72 -11.86
CA MET A 46 5.55 -23.65 -12.86
C MET A 46 4.11 -23.20 -13.20
N PRO A 47 3.87 -21.90 -13.44
CA PRO A 47 4.82 -20.79 -13.26
C PRO A 47 5.12 -20.54 -11.77
N VAL A 48 6.33 -20.03 -11.50
CA VAL A 48 6.69 -19.53 -10.17
C VAL A 48 6.15 -18.11 -10.06
N ASN A 49 5.41 -17.85 -8.98
CA ASN A 49 4.87 -16.53 -8.71
C ASN A 49 5.87 -15.73 -7.88
N PHE A 50 6.19 -14.53 -8.36
CA PHE A 50 6.95 -13.54 -7.63
C PHE A 50 6.10 -12.27 -7.51
N LEU A 51 6.14 -11.64 -6.34
CA LEU A 51 5.57 -10.32 -6.12
C LEU A 51 6.70 -9.29 -6.10
N PHE A 52 6.60 -8.26 -6.93
CA PHE A 52 7.52 -7.13 -6.89
C PHE A 52 6.96 -6.10 -5.91
N LEU A 53 7.60 -5.96 -4.75
CA LEU A 53 7.10 -5.19 -3.62
C LEU A 53 8.20 -4.32 -3.03
N ALA A 54 7.82 -3.19 -2.44
CA ALA A 54 8.72 -2.39 -1.62
C ALA A 54 9.04 -3.17 -0.34
N LYS A 55 10.34 -3.36 -0.10
CA LYS A 55 10.91 -4.02 1.07
C LYS A 55 11.38 -3.00 2.11
N PHE A 56 11.84 -1.84 1.65
CA PHE A 56 12.33 -0.74 2.48
C PHE A 56 11.53 0.51 2.14
N TYR A 57 11.20 1.30 3.15
CA TYR A 57 10.47 2.55 3.00
C TYR A 57 11.46 3.72 3.16
N PRO A 58 11.31 4.82 2.40
CA PRO A 58 12.02 6.08 2.65
C PRO A 58 11.67 6.63 4.04
N GLU A 59 12.56 7.47 4.57
CA GLU A 59 12.31 8.25 5.79
C GLU A 59 11.31 9.37 5.52
N ASP A 60 11.39 10.00 4.35
CA ASP A 60 10.41 10.99 3.87
C ASP A 60 9.98 10.69 2.43
N MET A 61 8.70 10.35 2.25
CA MET A 61 8.12 10.01 0.95
C MET A 61 8.15 11.17 -0.05
N ALA A 62 7.99 12.41 0.41
CA ALA A 62 7.92 13.59 -0.45
C ALA A 62 9.30 14.10 -0.88
N GLU A 63 10.33 13.88 -0.06
CA GLU A 63 11.69 14.31 -0.38
C GLU A 63 12.48 13.25 -1.18
N GLU A 64 12.26 11.96 -0.92
CA GLU A 64 13.11 10.91 -1.48
C GLU A 64 12.59 10.29 -2.78
N LEU A 65 11.28 10.20 -2.98
CA LEU A 65 10.73 9.56 -4.18
C LEU A 65 10.92 10.45 -5.41
N VAL A 66 11.54 9.91 -6.45
CA VAL A 66 11.87 10.69 -7.67
C VAL A 66 11.00 10.31 -8.86
N GLN A 67 10.72 9.03 -9.08
CA GLN A 67 9.96 8.57 -10.25
C GLN A 67 8.48 8.36 -9.93
N GLU A 68 7.60 8.83 -10.83
CA GLU A 68 6.15 8.59 -10.77
C GLU A 68 5.81 7.10 -10.60
N ILE A 69 6.53 6.20 -11.30
CA ILE A 69 6.32 4.75 -11.16
C ILE A 69 6.64 4.24 -9.75
N THR A 70 7.64 4.82 -9.08
CA THR A 70 8.03 4.42 -7.72
C THR A 70 6.98 4.86 -6.73
N GLN A 71 6.55 6.12 -6.84
CA GLN A 71 5.46 6.66 -6.06
C GLN A 71 4.18 5.84 -6.23
N HIS A 72 3.83 5.51 -7.48
CA HIS A 72 2.65 4.72 -7.77
C HIS A 72 2.68 3.34 -7.12
N LEU A 73 3.82 2.66 -7.17
CA LEU A 73 3.97 1.34 -6.55
C LEU A 73 3.91 1.41 -5.02
N PHE A 74 4.50 2.43 -4.40
CA PHE A 74 4.35 2.66 -2.95
C PHE A 74 2.89 2.96 -2.58
N PHE A 75 2.22 3.85 -3.31
CA PHE A 75 0.81 4.17 -3.10
C PHE A 75 -0.05 2.91 -3.11
N LEU A 76 0.09 2.06 -4.13
CA LEU A 76 -0.67 0.81 -4.22
C LEU A 76 -0.40 -0.12 -3.04
N GLN A 77 0.87 -0.29 -2.66
CA GLN A 77 1.25 -1.18 -1.56
C GLN A 77 0.74 -0.67 -0.21
N VAL A 78 0.91 0.62 0.08
CA VAL A 78 0.46 1.25 1.33
C VAL A 78 -1.06 1.25 1.40
N LYS A 79 -1.74 1.56 0.30
CA LYS A 79 -3.22 1.48 0.23
C LYS A 79 -3.72 0.09 0.58
N GLN A 80 -3.10 -0.94 0.03
CA GLN A 80 -3.47 -2.32 0.35
C GLN A 80 -3.22 -2.65 1.82
N ALA A 81 -2.10 -2.21 2.39
CA ALA A 81 -1.76 -2.44 3.80
C ALA A 81 -2.76 -1.75 4.76
N VAL A 82 -3.22 -0.54 4.42
CA VAL A 82 -4.28 0.15 5.17
C VAL A 82 -5.60 -0.62 5.08
N LEU A 83 -6.02 -1.02 3.87
CA LEU A 83 -7.27 -1.76 3.65
C LEU A 83 -7.29 -3.12 4.35
N ASN A 84 -6.16 -3.81 4.35
CA ASN A 84 -5.98 -5.11 5.01
C ASN A 84 -5.85 -5.01 6.54
N MET A 85 -5.79 -3.80 7.12
CA MET A 85 -5.49 -3.55 8.53
C MET A 85 -4.07 -3.95 8.98
N ASP A 86 -3.14 -4.13 8.04
CA ASP A 86 -1.71 -4.29 8.34
C ASP A 86 -1.12 -3.00 8.92
N ILE A 87 -1.62 -1.85 8.43
CA ILE A 87 -1.38 -0.53 9.00
C ILE A 87 -2.68 -0.05 9.62
N TYR A 88 -2.69 0.16 10.94
CA TYR A 88 -3.83 0.75 11.60
C TYR A 88 -4.02 2.20 11.13
N CYS A 89 -5.22 2.50 10.63
CA CYS A 89 -5.62 3.83 10.22
C CYS A 89 -6.92 4.22 10.96
N PRO A 90 -6.97 5.38 11.63
CA PRO A 90 -8.19 5.83 12.30
C PRO A 90 -9.29 6.16 11.27
N PRO A 91 -10.58 6.15 11.67
CA PRO A 91 -11.71 6.36 10.76
C PRO A 91 -11.63 7.67 9.97
N GLU A 92 -11.30 8.79 10.62
CA GLU A 92 -11.23 10.10 10.00
C GLU A 92 -10.14 10.16 8.92
N ALA A 93 -8.95 9.62 9.21
CA ALA A 93 -7.87 9.53 8.25
C ALA A 93 -8.20 8.54 7.11
N SER A 94 -8.91 7.45 7.40
CA SER A 94 -9.31 6.46 6.38
C SER A 94 -10.23 7.07 5.33
N VAL A 95 -11.18 7.92 5.73
CA VAL A 95 -12.05 8.64 4.79
C VAL A 95 -11.26 9.62 3.92
N LEU A 96 -10.31 10.35 4.53
CA LEU A 96 -9.45 11.27 3.79
C LEU A 96 -8.55 10.53 2.80
N LEU A 97 -7.89 9.45 3.21
CA LEU A 97 -7.10 8.58 2.34
C LEU A 97 -7.94 8.00 1.20
N ALA A 98 -9.18 7.56 1.48
CA ALA A 98 -10.09 7.10 0.45
C ALA A 98 -10.38 8.17 -0.61
N SER A 99 -10.56 9.43 -0.19
CA SER A 99 -10.81 10.54 -1.13
C SER A 99 -9.61 10.82 -2.06
N TYR A 100 -8.38 10.73 -1.56
CA TYR A 100 -7.17 10.82 -2.40
C TYR A 100 -7.06 9.63 -3.35
N ALA A 101 -7.38 8.41 -2.89
CA ALA A 101 -7.37 7.23 -3.75
C ALA A 101 -8.41 7.32 -4.88
N VAL A 102 -9.58 7.93 -4.62
CA VAL A 102 -10.60 8.21 -5.63
C VAL A 102 -10.10 9.26 -6.63
N GLN A 103 -9.51 10.37 -6.17
CA GLN A 103 -8.89 11.38 -7.05
C GLN A 103 -7.80 10.77 -7.94
N ALA A 104 -6.91 9.95 -7.37
CA ALA A 104 -5.85 9.27 -8.11
C ALA A 104 -6.40 8.34 -9.20
N LYS A 105 -7.53 7.67 -8.94
CA LYS A 105 -8.13 6.70 -9.88
C LYS A 105 -9.03 7.36 -10.94
N TYR A 106 -9.83 8.33 -10.56
CA TYR A 106 -10.90 8.88 -11.39
C TYR A 106 -10.62 10.31 -11.89
N GLY A 107 -9.60 10.99 -11.36
CA GLY A 107 -9.34 12.40 -11.64
C GLY A 107 -10.37 13.30 -10.96
N ASP A 108 -10.50 14.54 -11.44
CA ASP A 108 -11.40 15.54 -10.83
C ASP A 108 -12.86 15.07 -10.75
N TYR A 109 -13.49 15.41 -9.62
CA TYR A 109 -14.94 15.28 -9.48
C TYR A 109 -15.69 16.13 -10.52
N ASP A 110 -16.61 15.50 -11.23
CA ASP A 110 -17.55 16.16 -12.14
C ASP A 110 -18.98 15.67 -11.86
N GLU A 111 -19.83 16.61 -11.44
CA GLU A 111 -21.23 16.35 -11.07
C GLU A 111 -22.03 15.75 -12.23
N ALA A 112 -21.69 16.06 -13.48
CA ALA A 112 -22.41 15.55 -14.64
C ALA A 112 -22.11 14.07 -14.94
N SER A 113 -20.90 13.60 -14.63
CA SER A 113 -20.47 12.23 -14.87
C SER A 113 -20.63 11.34 -13.64
N TYR A 114 -20.63 11.92 -12.44
CA TYR A 114 -20.80 11.19 -11.19
C TYR A 114 -22.19 10.56 -11.07
N LYS A 115 -22.23 9.27 -10.73
CA LYS A 115 -23.47 8.54 -10.47
C LYS A 115 -23.44 7.98 -9.05
N PRO A 116 -24.51 8.14 -8.25
CA PRO A 116 -24.61 7.49 -6.94
C PRO A 116 -24.35 5.99 -7.05
N GLY A 117 -23.51 5.45 -6.16
CA GLY A 117 -23.11 4.05 -6.16
C GLY A 117 -21.90 3.74 -7.05
N MET A 118 -21.30 4.74 -7.71
CA MET A 118 -20.08 4.56 -8.52
C MET A 118 -18.91 4.06 -7.67
N LEU A 119 -18.87 4.44 -6.39
CA LEU A 119 -17.82 4.04 -5.46
C LEU A 119 -18.20 2.82 -4.61
N ALA A 120 -19.44 2.35 -4.69
CA ALA A 120 -19.96 1.27 -3.83
C ALA A 120 -19.27 -0.09 -4.04
N ASN A 121 -18.63 -0.31 -5.19
CA ASN A 121 -17.88 -1.55 -5.49
C ASN A 121 -16.37 -1.41 -5.26
N GLU A 122 -15.91 -0.25 -4.78
CA GLU A 122 -14.50 0.00 -4.54
C GLU A 122 -14.12 -0.34 -3.09
N ASP A 123 -13.01 -1.04 -2.90
CA ASP A 123 -12.41 -1.22 -1.59
C ASP A 123 -11.71 0.07 -1.17
N LEU A 124 -12.46 0.96 -0.52
CA LEU A 124 -12.01 2.30 -0.12
C LEU A 124 -11.72 2.44 1.37
N LEU A 125 -12.38 1.66 2.21
CA LEU A 125 -12.26 1.74 3.66
C LEU A 125 -11.92 0.37 4.26
N PRO A 126 -11.10 0.31 5.32
CA PRO A 126 -10.85 -0.94 6.01
C PRO A 126 -12.14 -1.48 6.65
N GLN A 127 -12.34 -2.80 6.62
CA GLN A 127 -13.57 -3.44 7.13
C GLN A 127 -13.89 -3.04 8.57
N ARG A 128 -12.85 -2.91 9.41
CA ARG A 128 -13.00 -2.46 10.81
C ARG A 128 -13.65 -1.09 10.94
N VAL A 129 -13.31 -0.15 10.04
CA VAL A 129 -13.90 1.20 10.04
C VAL A 129 -15.37 1.10 9.64
N ILE A 130 -15.70 0.29 8.64
CA ILE A 130 -17.09 0.08 8.22
C ILE A 130 -17.91 -0.52 9.37
N ASP A 131 -17.40 -1.56 10.02
CA ASP A 131 -18.11 -2.28 11.09
C ASP A 131 -18.31 -1.44 12.36
N GLN A 132 -17.46 -0.43 12.59
CA GLN A 132 -17.54 0.44 13.77
C GLN A 132 -18.71 1.44 13.70
N TYR A 133 -19.18 1.78 12.51
CA TYR A 133 -20.25 2.77 12.31
C TYR A 133 -21.47 2.12 11.67
N GLN A 134 -22.68 2.49 12.11
CA GLN A 134 -23.92 2.04 11.51
C GLN A 134 -24.26 2.89 10.27
N MET A 135 -23.38 2.83 9.26
CA MET A 135 -23.51 3.59 8.00
C MET A 135 -23.72 2.65 6.82
N THR A 136 -24.54 3.05 5.86
CA THR A 136 -24.68 2.32 4.59
C THR A 136 -23.52 2.66 3.64
N PRO A 137 -23.26 1.84 2.61
CA PRO A 137 -22.25 2.17 1.59
C PRO A 137 -22.46 3.55 0.96
N GLU A 138 -23.72 3.96 0.73
CA GLU A 138 -24.05 5.27 0.18
C GLU A 138 -23.70 6.41 1.14
N MET A 139 -23.89 6.22 2.45
CA MET A 139 -23.50 7.22 3.44
C MET A 139 -21.98 7.39 3.53
N TRP A 140 -21.23 6.30 3.37
CA TRP A 140 -19.75 6.37 3.28
C TRP A 140 -19.30 7.07 2.01
N GLU A 141 -19.94 6.75 0.89
CA GLU A 141 -19.72 7.40 -0.40
C GLU A 141 -19.93 8.92 -0.29
N GLU A 142 -21.02 9.38 0.35
CA GLU A 142 -21.27 10.80 0.59
C GLU A 142 -20.16 11.47 1.41
N ARG A 143 -19.61 10.79 2.43
CA ARG A 143 -18.51 11.32 3.25
C ARG A 143 -17.20 11.44 2.46
N ILE A 144 -16.88 10.43 1.64
CA ILE A 144 -15.69 10.45 0.77
C ILE A 144 -15.84 11.52 -0.30
N LYS A 145 -17.04 11.65 -0.85
CA LYS A 145 -17.37 12.62 -1.91
C LYS A 145 -17.09 14.06 -1.48
N ILE A 146 -17.41 14.44 -0.24
CA ILE A 146 -17.14 15.80 0.28
C ILE A 146 -15.66 16.18 0.11
N TRP A 147 -14.75 15.29 0.51
CA TRP A 147 -13.31 15.53 0.36
C TRP A 147 -12.84 15.38 -1.10
N TYR A 148 -13.46 14.48 -1.86
CA TYR A 148 -13.14 14.29 -3.27
C TYR A 148 -13.42 15.55 -4.11
N GLU A 149 -14.50 16.27 -3.81
CA GLU A 149 -14.82 17.56 -4.44
C GLU A 149 -13.74 18.62 -4.18
N ASP A 150 -13.13 18.61 -2.99
CA ASP A 150 -12.10 19.57 -2.58
C ASP A 150 -10.74 19.32 -3.27
N HIS A 151 -10.51 18.13 -3.82
CA HIS A 151 -9.26 17.77 -4.52
C HIS A 151 -9.20 18.22 -5.98
N LYS A 152 -10.19 18.99 -6.44
CA LYS A 152 -10.29 19.42 -7.83
C LYS A 152 -9.04 20.19 -8.29
N GLY A 153 -8.51 19.77 -9.44
CA GLY A 153 -7.29 20.30 -10.05
C GLY A 153 -6.03 19.56 -9.63
N MET A 154 -6.12 18.61 -8.69
CA MET A 154 -5.01 17.77 -8.27
C MET A 154 -4.74 16.70 -9.32
N THR A 155 -3.49 16.60 -9.76
CA THR A 155 -3.07 15.51 -10.65
C THR A 155 -3.09 14.17 -9.92
N ARG A 156 -3.09 13.08 -10.69
CA ARG A 156 -3.00 11.73 -10.13
C ARG A 156 -1.77 11.56 -9.24
N ASP A 157 -0.61 12.03 -9.70
CA ASP A 157 0.63 11.88 -8.95
C ASP A 157 0.62 12.75 -7.68
N GLU A 158 0.07 13.95 -7.70
CA GLU A 158 -0.12 14.74 -6.47
C GLU A 158 -1.04 14.03 -5.47
N ALA A 159 -2.14 13.42 -5.95
CA ALA A 159 -3.07 12.69 -5.08
C ALA A 159 -2.44 11.43 -4.47
N GLU A 160 -1.66 10.67 -5.25
CA GLU A 160 -0.92 9.51 -4.75
C GLU A 160 0.17 9.93 -3.75
N LEU A 161 0.81 11.09 -3.94
CA LEU A 161 1.80 11.61 -3.01
C LEU A 161 1.19 12.10 -1.70
N GLU A 162 0.09 12.86 -1.75
CA GLU A 162 -0.61 13.32 -0.54
C GLU A 162 -1.18 12.14 0.26
N TYR A 163 -1.64 11.08 -0.41
CA TYR A 163 -1.99 9.82 0.25
C TYR A 163 -0.81 9.27 1.06
N LEU A 164 0.37 9.17 0.44
CA LEU A 164 1.57 8.65 1.08
C LEU A 164 2.06 9.52 2.25
N LYS A 165 1.99 10.84 2.10
CA LYS A 165 2.35 11.81 3.16
C LYS A 165 1.47 11.69 4.40
N ILE A 166 0.19 11.37 4.24
CA ILE A 166 -0.69 11.12 5.39
C ILE A 166 -0.42 9.74 5.98
N ALA A 167 -0.24 8.74 5.13
CA ALA A 167 -0.03 7.37 5.56
C ALA A 167 1.31 7.18 6.31
N GLN A 168 2.36 7.94 5.96
CA GLN A 168 3.67 7.85 6.61
C GLN A 168 3.63 8.25 8.09
N ASP A 169 2.67 9.09 8.49
CA ASP A 169 2.50 9.54 9.87
C ASP A 169 1.74 8.52 10.75
N LEU A 170 1.29 7.39 10.18
CA LEU A 170 0.61 6.34 10.93
C LEU A 170 1.63 5.49 11.73
N ASP A 171 1.32 5.20 13.00
CA ASP A 171 2.24 4.53 13.94
C ASP A 171 2.82 3.18 13.43
N MET A 172 2.07 2.47 12.59
CA MET A 172 2.44 1.15 12.08
C MET A 172 3.06 1.20 10.68
N TYR A 173 3.19 2.40 10.11
CA TYR A 173 3.72 2.58 8.77
C TYR A 173 5.19 2.16 8.66
N GLY A 174 5.52 1.38 7.63
CA GLY A 174 6.89 0.93 7.39
C GLY A 174 7.44 -0.04 8.45
N VAL A 175 6.66 -0.42 9.47
CA VAL A 175 7.14 -1.27 10.57
C VAL A 175 6.87 -2.74 10.26
N ASN A 176 7.94 -3.55 10.27
CA ASN A 176 7.83 -5.00 10.32
C ASN A 176 7.87 -5.48 11.77
N TYR A 177 6.82 -6.18 12.21
CA TYR A 177 6.68 -6.66 13.58
C TYR A 177 7.12 -8.12 13.72
N PHE A 178 7.97 -8.39 14.71
CA PHE A 178 8.44 -9.74 15.04
C PHE A 178 8.16 -10.08 16.51
N PRO A 179 7.55 -11.24 16.81
CA PRO A 179 7.38 -11.67 18.19
C PRO A 179 8.73 -12.07 18.78
N ILE A 180 9.05 -11.55 19.97
CA ILE A 180 10.29 -11.84 20.70
C ILE A 180 9.98 -12.14 22.18
N CYS A 181 10.90 -12.84 22.85
CA CYS A 181 10.83 -13.07 24.29
C CYS A 181 12.07 -12.51 24.99
N ASN A 182 11.86 -11.80 26.09
CA ASN A 182 12.96 -11.31 26.93
C ASN A 182 13.47 -12.40 27.91
N LYS A 183 14.55 -12.11 28.64
CA LYS A 183 15.10 -13.03 29.66
C LYS A 183 14.13 -13.38 30.81
N LYS A 184 13.05 -12.62 30.99
CA LYS A 184 12.00 -12.85 31.98
C LYS A 184 10.79 -13.58 31.38
N GLU A 185 10.95 -14.16 30.19
CA GLU A 185 9.89 -14.88 29.45
C GLU A 185 8.65 -14.02 29.15
N SER A 186 8.80 -12.70 29.08
CA SER A 186 7.73 -11.82 28.63
C SER A 186 7.68 -11.79 27.10
N GLU A 187 6.50 -12.03 26.54
CA GLU A 187 6.21 -11.88 25.12
C GLU A 187 6.15 -10.40 24.75
N LEU A 188 6.93 -9.99 23.75
CA LEU A 188 7.06 -8.62 23.26
C LEU A 188 7.07 -8.61 21.73
N TRP A 189 6.92 -7.42 21.15
CA TRP A 189 7.04 -7.20 19.71
C TRP A 189 8.23 -6.30 19.41
N LEU A 190 9.09 -6.73 18.48
CA LEU A 190 10.16 -5.92 17.90
C LEU A 190 9.66 -5.32 16.60
N GLY A 191 9.61 -3.99 16.52
CA GLY A 191 9.39 -3.26 15.27
C GLY A 191 10.71 -2.95 14.59
N VAL A 192 10.82 -3.25 13.30
CA VAL A 192 11.95 -2.86 12.44
C VAL A 192 11.41 -2.00 11.31
N THR A 193 11.86 -0.75 11.27
CA THR A 193 11.64 0.24 10.19
C THR A 193 12.84 0.28 9.26
#